data_AF-A0A3B9XM46-F1
#
_entry.id   AF-A0A3B9XM46-F1
#
_cell.length_a   1.000
_cell.length_b   1.000
_cell.length_c   1.000
_cell.angle_alpha   90.00
_cell.angle_beta   90.00
_cell.angle_gamma   90.00
#
_symmetry.space_group_name_H-M   'P 1'
#
loop_
_entity.id
_entity.type
_entity.pdbx_description
1 polymer ?
#
loop_
_entity_poly.entity_id
_entity_poly.type
_entity_poly.pdbx_seq_one_letter_code
_entity_poly.pdbx_strand_id
1 'polypeptide(L)'
;MTDHTPSLAKRFRGYLPVVIDVETGGFNHQTDALLEIAAVILDMDENGNLEPGQQIHHHVTPFEGANIEQAALDFTGIDPYHPFRGAVHEMEAIKSIFRAVR
;
A
#
# COMPACT_ATOMS: atom_id res chain seq x y z
N MET A 1 -26.75 31.05 4.78
CA MET A 1 -25.48 30.51 4.27
C MET A 1 -25.45 29.05 4.66
N THR A 2 -25.39 28.11 3.73
CA THR A 2 -25.26 26.70 4.11
C THR A 2 -23.84 26.51 4.61
N ASP A 3 -23.66 26.34 5.92
CA ASP A 3 -22.41 25.86 6.53
C ASP A 3 -22.06 24.53 5.88
N HIS A 4 -21.19 24.57 4.89
CA HIS A 4 -20.66 23.36 4.28
C HIS A 4 -19.36 23.03 4.96
N THR A 5 -19.44 22.47 6.17
CA THR A 5 -18.27 21.87 6.82
C THR A 5 -17.66 20.86 5.85
N PRO A 6 -16.38 21.03 5.48
CA PRO A 6 -15.68 20.07 4.64
C PRO A 6 -15.77 18.67 5.23
N SER A 7 -15.90 17.68 4.35
CA SER A 7 -16.06 16.30 4.76
C SER A 7 -15.52 15.40 3.67
N LEU A 8 -14.53 14.59 4.04
CA LEU A 8 -13.93 13.60 3.16
C LEU A 8 -14.99 12.63 2.59
N ALA A 9 -15.91 12.18 3.46
CA ALA A 9 -17.03 11.32 3.05
C ALA A 9 -17.93 11.97 2.00
N LYS A 10 -18.22 13.28 2.11
CA LYS A 10 -19.01 13.99 1.08
C LYS A 10 -18.23 14.13 -0.22
N ARG A 11 -16.92 14.40 -0.15
CA ARG A 11 -16.05 14.61 -1.32
C ARG A 11 -15.98 13.40 -2.26
N PHE A 12 -16.08 12.20 -1.69
CA PHE A 12 -16.00 10.92 -2.42
C PHE A 12 -17.25 10.04 -2.25
N ARG A 13 -18.40 10.64 -1.92
CA ARG A 13 -19.71 9.95 -1.85
C ARG A 13 -19.71 8.71 -0.94
N GLY A 14 -18.98 8.77 0.17
CA GLY A 14 -18.85 7.70 1.15
C GLY A 14 -17.66 6.77 0.94
N TYR A 15 -16.87 6.93 -0.13
CA TYR A 15 -15.61 6.20 -0.28
C TYR A 15 -14.49 6.85 0.54
N LEU A 16 -13.68 6.01 1.18
CA LEU A 16 -12.43 6.41 1.83
C LEU A 16 -11.28 6.22 0.83
N PRO A 17 -10.66 7.29 0.31
CA PRO A 17 -9.51 7.15 -0.58
C PRO A 17 -8.26 6.70 0.18
N VAL A 18 -7.62 5.66 -0.34
CA VAL A 18 -6.35 5.13 0.16
C VAL A 18 -5.39 5.03 -1.02
N VAL A 19 -4.24 5.71 -0.93
CA VAL A 19 -3.17 5.62 -1.92
C VAL A 19 -2.41 4.33 -1.66
N ILE A 20 -2.20 3.54 -2.70
CA ILE A 20 -1.48 2.27 -2.63
C ILE A 20 -0.36 2.29 -3.67
N ASP A 21 0.81 1.82 -3.26
CA ASP A 21 1.92 1.53 -4.14
C ASP A 21 2.48 0.14 -3.80
N VAL A 22 2.97 -0.57 -4.83
CA VAL A 22 3.49 -1.92 -4.69
C VAL A 22 4.75 -2.09 -5.54
N GLU A 23 5.70 -2.85 -5.00
CA GLU A 23 6.85 -3.34 -5.75
C GLU A 23 6.73 -4.85 -5.90
N THR A 24 6.98 -5.37 -7.10
CA THR A 24 6.71 -6.77 -7.44
C THR A 24 7.92 -7.44 -8.07
N GLY A 25 7.91 -8.78 -8.08
CA GLY A 25 8.89 -9.60 -8.78
C GLY A 25 8.67 -9.69 -10.29
N GLY A 26 7.74 -8.92 -10.86
CA GLY A 26 7.39 -8.97 -12.27
C GLY A 26 6.00 -8.37 -12.56
N PHE A 27 5.57 -8.41 -13.82
CA PHE A 27 4.33 -7.76 -14.26
C PHE A 27 3.07 -8.62 -14.11
N ASN A 28 3.20 -9.94 -13.92
CA ASN A 28 2.08 -10.85 -13.84
C ASN A 28 1.62 -11.05 -12.39
N HIS A 29 0.52 -10.40 -12.03
CA HIS A 29 -0.05 -10.44 -10.68
C HIS A 29 -0.49 -11.85 -10.21
N GLN A 30 -0.60 -12.84 -11.09
CA GLN A 30 -0.99 -14.21 -10.70
C GLN A 30 0.19 -15.08 -10.31
N THR A 31 1.38 -14.75 -10.80
CA THR A 31 2.57 -15.62 -10.68
C THR A 31 3.73 -14.92 -9.99
N ASP A 32 3.80 -13.60 -10.07
CA ASP A 32 4.97 -12.85 -9.66
C ASP A 32 4.82 -12.36 -8.21
N ALA A 33 5.91 -12.38 -7.46
CA ALA A 33 5.89 -12.04 -6.04
C ALA A 33 5.42 -10.60 -5.80
N LEU A 34 4.62 -10.37 -4.74
CA LEU A 34 4.55 -9.06 -4.10
C LEU A 34 5.76 -8.92 -3.18
N LEU A 35 6.58 -7.89 -3.40
CA LEU A 35 7.80 -7.67 -2.64
C LEU A 35 7.65 -6.54 -1.63
N GLU A 36 6.90 -5.49 -1.95
CA GLU A 36 6.68 -4.35 -1.05
C GLU A 36 5.29 -3.79 -1.23
N ILE A 37 4.72 -3.24 -0.16
CA ILE A 37 3.45 -2.52 -0.23
C ILE A 37 3.44 -1.33 0.74
N ALA A 38 3.00 -0.18 0.25
CA ALA A 38 2.73 1.00 1.05
C ALA A 38 1.27 1.42 0.89
N ALA A 39 0.69 1.95 1.97
CA ALA A 39 -0.65 2.50 2.00
C ALA A 39 -0.67 3.83 2.75
N VAL A 40 -1.31 4.84 2.16
CA VAL A 40 -1.56 6.14 2.77
C VAL A 40 -3.05 6.43 2.76
N ILE A 41 -3.66 6.46 3.94
CA ILE A 41 -5.07 6.83 4.11
C ILE A 41 -5.15 8.36 4.08
N LEU A 42 -5.89 8.93 3.14
CA LEU A 42 -5.99 10.39 3.03
C LEU A 42 -6.91 10.94 4.12
N ASP A 43 -6.57 12.14 4.60
CA ASP A 43 -7.42 12.95 5.46
C ASP A 43 -7.81 14.26 4.77
N MET A 44 -8.62 15.08 5.44
CA MET A 44 -9.05 16.39 4.97
C MET A 44 -8.95 17.43 6.07
N ASP A 45 -8.22 18.52 5.79
CA ASP A 45 -8.08 19.64 6.72
C ASP A 45 -9.41 20.43 6.88
N GLU A 46 -9.42 21.38 7.81
CA GLU A 46 -10.57 22.24 8.09
C GLU A 46 -10.96 23.15 6.90
N ASN A 47 -10.05 23.37 5.95
CA ASN A 47 -10.28 24.16 4.73
C ASN A 47 -10.79 23.29 3.56
N GLY A 48 -10.84 21.97 3.73
CA GLY A 48 -11.25 21.02 2.70
C GLY A 48 -10.15 20.56 1.75
N ASN A 49 -8.87 20.82 2.08
CA ASN A 49 -7.73 20.30 1.33
C ASN A 49 -7.44 18.86 1.74
N LEU A 50 -7.03 18.02 0.78
CA LEU A 50 -6.60 16.66 1.06
C LEU A 50 -5.16 16.64 1.55
N GLU A 51 -4.89 15.80 2.54
CA GLU A 51 -3.55 15.61 3.07
C GLU A 51 -3.24 14.12 3.35
N PRO A 52 -1.95 13.73 3.38
CA PRO A 52 -1.56 12.40 3.82
C PRO A 52 -1.89 12.18 5.29
N GLY A 53 -2.73 11.18 5.59
CA GLY A 53 -3.02 10.74 6.95
C GLY A 53 -2.12 9.59 7.38
N GLN A 54 -2.73 8.53 7.92
CA GLN A 54 -2.00 7.36 8.41
C GLN A 54 -1.24 6.66 7.27
N GLN A 55 0.04 6.35 7.52
CA GLN A 55 0.94 5.66 6.59
C GLN A 55 1.30 4.28 7.12
N ILE A 56 1.28 3.28 6.24
CA ILE A 56 1.60 1.89 6.53
C ILE A 56 2.53 1.40 5.44
N HIS A 57 3.59 0.73 5.82
CA HIS A 57 4.59 0.20 4.90
C HIS A 57 5.04 -1.17 5.37
N HIS A 58 5.16 -2.11 4.44
CA HIS A 58 5.66 -3.45 4.69
C HIS A 58 6.54 -3.92 3.54
N HIS A 59 7.69 -4.48 3.89
CA HIS A 59 8.35 -5.45 3.04
C HIS A 59 7.61 -6.78 3.13
N VAL A 60 7.41 -7.45 1.99
CA VAL A 60 6.64 -8.68 1.87
C VAL A 60 7.55 -9.83 1.43
N THR A 61 7.44 -10.96 2.12
CA THR A 61 8.12 -12.20 1.76
C THR A 61 7.42 -12.82 0.56
N PRO A 62 8.14 -13.21 -0.52
CA PRO A 62 7.54 -13.88 -1.66
C PRO A 62 6.74 -15.12 -1.24
N PHE A 63 5.57 -15.31 -1.84
CA PHE A 63 4.78 -16.52 -1.59
C PHE A 63 5.49 -17.77 -2.15
N GLU A 64 5.10 -18.94 -1.67
CA GLU A 64 5.71 -20.20 -2.09
C GLU A 64 5.52 -20.45 -3.59
N GLY A 65 6.63 -20.65 -4.31
CA GLY A 65 6.62 -20.87 -5.76
C GLY A 65 6.44 -19.59 -6.59
N ALA A 66 6.50 -18.41 -5.98
CA ALA A 66 6.43 -17.14 -6.70
C ALA A 66 7.55 -17.02 -7.75
N ASN A 67 7.19 -16.52 -8.92
CA ASN A 67 8.14 -16.11 -9.94
C ASN A 67 8.75 -14.76 -9.56
N ILE A 68 10.06 -14.60 -9.82
CA ILE A 68 10.79 -13.35 -9.61
C ILE A 68 11.71 -13.16 -10.81
N GLU A 69 11.39 -12.18 -11.65
CA GLU A 69 12.19 -11.78 -12.79
C GLU A 69 13.36 -10.92 -12.34
N GLN A 70 14.57 -11.25 -12.82
CA GLN A 70 15.77 -10.47 -12.50
C GLN A 70 15.61 -8.99 -12.91
N ALA A 71 14.94 -8.72 -14.03
CA ALA A 71 14.69 -7.35 -14.49
C ALA A 71 13.86 -6.52 -13.49
N ALA A 72 12.94 -7.15 -12.76
CA ALA A 72 12.17 -6.47 -11.72
C ALA A 72 13.05 -6.14 -10.50
N LEU A 73 13.94 -7.06 -10.11
CA LEU A 73 14.91 -6.80 -9.04
C LEU A 73 15.91 -5.70 -9.41
N ASP A 74 16.39 -5.70 -10.65
CA ASP A 74 17.31 -4.69 -11.15
C ASP A 74 16.64 -3.30 -11.21
N PHE A 75 15.35 -3.25 -11.52
CA PHE A 75 14.56 -2.02 -11.57
C PHE A 75 14.26 -1.47 -10.16
N THR A 76 13.79 -2.33 -9.26
CA THR A 76 13.38 -1.94 -7.89
C THR A 76 14.56 -1.78 -6.93
N GLY A 77 15.69 -2.44 -7.21
CA GLY A 77 16.83 -2.53 -6.31
C GLY A 77 16.61 -3.45 -5.11
N ILE A 78 15.53 -4.25 -5.11
CA ILE A 78 15.18 -5.12 -3.99
C ILE A 78 16.02 -6.41 -4.05
N ASP A 79 16.63 -6.77 -2.91
CA ASP A 79 17.06 -8.14 -2.61
C ASP A 79 15.99 -8.80 -1.72
N PRO A 80 15.14 -9.70 -2.25
CA PRO A 80 14.06 -10.32 -1.48
C PRO A 80 14.55 -11.15 -0.28
N TYR A 81 15.80 -11.61 -0.31
CA TYR A 81 16.36 -12.52 0.69
C TYR A 81 17.34 -11.82 1.65
N HIS A 82 17.42 -10.48 1.58
CA HIS A 82 18.27 -9.72 2.47
C HIS A 82 17.86 -9.94 3.94
N PRO A 83 18.78 -10.38 4.82
CA PRO A 83 18.42 -10.85 6.18
C PRO A 83 17.86 -9.74 7.08
N PHE A 84 18.15 -8.47 6.77
CA PHE A 84 17.64 -7.32 7.52
C PHE A 84 16.45 -6.63 6.84
N ARG A 85 15.84 -7.24 5.82
CA ARG A 85 14.67 -6.68 5.13
C ARG A 85 13.45 -6.60 6.03
N GLY A 86 13.37 -7.41 7.09
CA GLY A 86 12.24 -7.40 8.02
C GLY A 86 10.90 -7.73 7.34
N ALA A 87 10.95 -8.53 6.27
CA ALA A 87 9.77 -8.85 5.48
C ALA A 87 8.78 -9.70 6.27
N VAL A 88 7.49 -9.38 6.14
CA VAL A 88 6.38 -10.12 6.74
C VAL A 88 5.66 -10.94 5.68
N HIS A 89 4.83 -11.89 6.11
CA HIS A 89 3.97 -12.62 5.17
C HIS A 89 2.93 -11.68 4.54
N GLU A 90 2.60 -11.92 3.27
CA GLU A 90 1.61 -11.12 2.52
C GLU A 90 0.30 -10.93 3.29
N MET A 91 -0.23 -12.01 3.86
CA MET A 91 -1.46 -11.99 4.65
C MET A 91 -1.37 -11.05 5.87
N GLU A 92 -0.19 -10.92 6.49
CA GLU A 92 0.04 -10.02 7.61
C GLU A 92 0.05 -8.56 7.16
N ALA A 93 0.79 -8.25 6.08
CA ALA A 93 0.84 -6.91 5.49
C ALA A 93 -0.56 -6.41 5.09
N ILE A 94 -1.33 -7.23 4.35
CA ILE A 94 -2.69 -6.89 3.90
C ILE A 94 -3.65 -6.72 5.08
N LYS A 95 -3.60 -7.61 6.09
CA LYS A 95 -4.43 -7.47 7.30
C LYS A 95 -4.12 -6.20 8.08
N SER A 96 -2.84 -5.79 8.13
CA SER A 96 -2.41 -4.56 8.78
C SER A 96 -3.05 -3.34 8.11
N ILE A 97 -3.02 -3.28 6.77
CA ILE A 97 -3.67 -2.22 5.98
C ILE A 97 -5.19 -2.23 6.19
N PHE A 98 -5.84 -3.38 6.08
CA PHE A 98 -7.30 -3.48 6.24
C PHE A 98 -7.78 -3.10 7.64
N ARG A 99 -6.96 -3.34 8.68
CA ARG A 99 -7.29 -2.92 10.05
C ARG A 99 -7.26 -1.40 10.21
N ALA A 100 -6.38 -0.70 9.48
CA ALA A 100 -6.30 0.75 9.55
C ALA A 100 -7.37 1.46 8.72
N VAL A 101 -7.85 0.82 7.65
CA VAL A 101 -8.94 1.34 6.80
C VAL A 101 -10.33 1.12 7.44
N ARG A 102 -10.43 0.24 8.44
CA ARG A 102 -11.70 -0.16 9.08
C ARG A 102 -12.12 0.74 10.24
#